data_AF-A0A1H6RN39-F1
#
_entry.id   AF-A0A1H6RN39-F1
#
_cell.length_a   1.000
_cell.length_b   1.000
_cell.length_c   1.000
_cell.angle_alpha   90.00
_cell.angle_beta   90.00
_cell.angle_gamma   90.00
#
_symmetry.space_group_name_H-M   'P 1'
#
loop_
_entity.id
_entity.type
_entity.pdbx_description
1 polymer ?
#
loop_
_entity_poly.entity_id
_entity_poly.type
_entity_poly.pdbx_seq_one_letter_code
_entity_poly.pdbx_strand_id
1 'polypeptide(L)' 'MVRSVRACSISETICEASIVVAEEQRYRAVAMRLERFDGVWQVTALEIG' A
#
# COMPACT_ATOMS: atom_id res chain seq x y z
N MET A 1 -1.98 0.53 13.95
CA MET A 1 -0.52 0.25 13.84
C MET A 1 -0.28 -0.68 12.66
N VAL A 2 0.72 -0.39 11.81
CA VAL A 2 1.15 -1.29 10.73
C VAL A 2 1.89 -2.49 11.33
N ARG A 3 1.49 -3.70 10.96
CA ARG A 3 2.08 -4.96 11.44
C ARG A 3 3.02 -5.60 10.44
N SER A 4 2.67 -5.53 9.17
CA SER A 4 3.52 -6.00 8.09
C SER A 4 3.28 -5.17 6.83
N VAL A 5 4.30 -5.10 6.00
CA VAL A 5 4.27 -4.48 4.67
C VAL A 5 5.00 -5.43 3.74
N ARG A 6 4.38 -5.73 2.60
CA ARG A 6 5.04 -6.37 1.46
C ARG A 6 4.85 -5.44 0.28
N ALA A 7 5.94 -5.07 -0.39
CA ALA A 7 5.90 -4.20 -1.55
C ALA A 7 6.59 -4.88 -2.73
N CYS A 8 6.12 -4.61 -3.94
CA CYS A 8 6.69 -5.09 -5.19
C CYS A 8 6.82 -3.94 -6.17
N SER A 9 8.04 -3.70 -6.66
CA SER A 9 8.27 -2.75 -7.74
C SER A 9 7.78 -3.37 -9.05
N ILE A 10 6.85 -2.69 -9.72
CA ILE A 10 6.39 -3.07 -11.06
C ILE A 10 7.23 -2.35 -12.12
N SER A 11 7.59 -1.11 -11.85
CA SER A 11 8.53 -0.31 -12.65
C SER A 11 9.24 0.72 -11.74
N GLU A 12 10.07 1.59 -12.31
CA GLU A 12 10.70 2.70 -11.56
C GLU A 12 9.69 3.70 -10.98
N THR A 13 8.48 3.76 -11.55
CA THR A 13 7.43 4.71 -11.19
C THR A 13 6.16 4.06 -10.66
N ILE A 14 6.10 2.73 -10.55
CA ILE A 14 4.92 1.99 -10.06
C ILE A 14 5.34 0.93 -9.05
N CYS A 15 4.69 0.93 -7.89
CA CYS A 15 4.87 -0.07 -6.84
C CYS A 15 3.51 -0.50 -6.30
N GLU A 16 3.34 -1.79 -6.03
CA GLU A 16 2.18 -2.32 -5.33
C GLU A 16 2.55 -2.77 -3.93
N ALA A 17 1.63 -2.63 -2.98
CA ALA A 17 1.86 -3.02 -1.61
C ALA A 17 0.66 -3.71 -0.97
N SER A 18 0.95 -4.70 -0.14
CA SER A 18 0.02 -5.34 0.77
C SER A 18 0.44 -5.03 2.21
N ILE A 19 -0.47 -4.48 2.99
CA ILE A 19 -0.23 -4.03 4.37
C ILE A 19 -1.23 -4.71 5.29
N VAL A 20 -0.76 -5.17 6.46
CA VAL A 20 -1.66 -5.55 7.55
C VAL A 20 -1.66 -4.44 8.58
N VAL A 21 -2.83 -3.86 8.85
CA VAL A 21 -3.03 -2.82 9.86
C VAL A 21 -3.81 -3.37 11.03
N ALA A 22 -3.28 -3.25 12.25
CA ALA A 22 -4.00 -3.52 13.48
C ALA A 22 -4.68 -2.24 13.97
N GLU A 23 -6.00 -2.27 14.16
CA GLU A 23 -6.81 -1.26 14.82
C GLU A 23 -7.37 -1.89 16.09
N GLU A 24 -7.08 -1.37 17.29
CA GLU A 24 -7.51 -1.87 18.61
C GLU A 24 -7.84 -3.38 18.73
N GLN A 25 -9.00 -3.84 18.23
CA GLN A 25 -9.49 -5.22 18.30
C GLN A 25 -9.60 -5.96 16.94
N ARG A 26 -9.14 -5.37 15.84
CA ARG A 26 -9.27 -5.91 14.47
C ARG A 26 -7.99 -5.76 13.68
N TYR A 27 -7.82 -6.65 12.70
CA TYR A 27 -6.82 -6.54 11.66
C TYR A 27 -7.52 -6.26 10.34
N ARG A 28 -6.95 -5.34 9.56
CA ARG A 28 -7.39 -5.01 8.20
C ARG A 28 -6.28 -5.33 7.23
N ALA A 29 -6.66 -5.91 6.10
CA ALA A 29 -5.76 -6.07 4.97
C ALA A 29 -5.93 -4.85 4.07
N VAL A 30 -4.83 -4.25 3.64
CA VAL A 30 -4.83 -3.12 2.71
C VAL A 30 -4.02 -3.53 1.49
N ALA A 31 -4.64 -3.47 0.32
CA ALA A 31 -3.94 -3.57 -0.96
C ALA A 31 -3.91 -2.18 -1.60
N MET A 32 -2.75 -1.74 -2.07
CA MET A 32 -2.63 -0.43 -2.69
C MET A 32 -1.64 -0.42 -3.86
N ARG A 33 -1.89 0.48 -4.80
CA ARG A 33 -0.94 0.86 -5.86
C ARG A 33 -0.48 2.28 -5.63
N LEU A 34 0.83 2.47 -5.76
CA LEU A 34 1.50 3.77 -5.75
C LEU A 34 2.04 4.03 -7.16
N GLU A 35 1.75 5.22 -7.69
CA GLU A 35 2.32 5.71 -8.95
C GLU A 35 3.07 7.02 -8.70
N ARG A 36 4.23 7.17 -9.34
CA ARG A 36 5.06 8.35 -9.23
C ARG A 36 4.73 9.31 -10.37
N PHE A 37 4.13 10.44 -10.03
CA PHE A 37 3.82 11.52 -10.96
C PHE A 37 4.52 12.80 -10.50
N ASP A 38 5.23 13.46 -11.42
CA ASP A 38 6.00 14.69 -11.15
C ASP A 38 6.92 14.58 -9.91
N GLY A 39 7.60 13.43 -9.80
CA GLY A 39 8.51 13.15 -8.69
C GLY A 39 7.84 12.72 -7.38
N VAL A 40 6.51 12.81 -7.27
CA VAL A 40 5.72 12.51 -6.06
C VAL A 40 5.01 11.17 -6.19
N TRP A 41 5.06 10.36 -5.14
CA TRP A 41 4.28 9.12 -5.06
C TRP A 41 2.85 9.39 -4.61
N GLN A 42 1.88 8.88 -5.37
CA GLN A 42 0.46 9.00 -5.09
C GLN A 42 -0.17 7.61 -5.02
N VAL A 43 -1.10 7.41 -4.08
CA VAL A 43 -1.92 6.20 -4.06
C VAL A 43 -2.97 6.32 -5.15
N THR A 44 -2.89 5.47 -6.17
CA THR A 44 -3.81 5.48 -7.33
C THR A 44 -4.86 4.37 -7.26
N ALA A 45 -4.62 3.33 -6.45
CA ALA A 45 -5.61 2.31 -6.11
C ALA A 45 -5.48 1.94 -4.63
N LEU A 46 -6.62 1.70 -3.97
CA LEU A 46 -6.68 1.34 -2.56
C LEU A 46 -7.89 0.43 -2.31
N GLU A 47 -7.64 -0.71 -1.67
CA GLU A 47 -8.66 -1.62 -1.16
C GLU A 47 -8.38 -1.92 0.32
N ILE A 48 -9.43 -1.95 1.13
CA ILE A 48 -9.35 -2.25 2.56
C ILE A 48 -10.37 -3.35 2.89
N GLY A 49 -9.87 -4.48 3.38
CA GLY A 49 -10.65 -5.61 3.91
C GLY A 49 -10.74 -5.62 5.43
#